data_AF-A0A328S8V9-F1
#
_entry.id   AF-A0A328S8V9-F1
#
_cell.length_a   1.000
_cell.length_b   1.000
_cell.length_c   1.000
_cell.angle_alpha   90.00
_cell.angle_beta   90.00
_cell.angle_gamma   90.00
#
_symmetry.space_group_name_H-M   'P 1'
#
loop_
_entity.id
_entity.type
_entity.pdbx_description
1 polymer ?
#
loop_
_entity_poly.entity_id
_entity_poly.type
_entity_poly.pdbx_seq_one_letter_code
_entity_poly.pdbx_strand_id
1 'polypeptide(L)' 'MVCEINYEHEESLSDFIKNLCEFENIDALFECVKTLKVEKSVEEIQKMDDLEMFEYFSRAEEKVRK' A
#
# COMPACT_ATOMS: atom_id res chain seq x y z
N MET A 1 -20.31 -0.97 20.86
CA MET A 1 -20.60 -0.93 19.41
C MET A 1 -19.27 -1.12 18.72
N VAL A 2 -18.90 -2.37 18.47
CA VAL A 2 -17.63 -2.75 17.82
C VAL A 2 -17.95 -2.79 16.34
N CYS A 3 -17.28 -1.96 15.53
CA CYS A 3 -17.54 -1.92 14.09
C CYS A 3 -17.12 -3.27 13.49
N GLU A 4 -18.09 -4.00 12.94
CA GLU A 4 -17.88 -5.18 12.12
C GLU A 4 -17.30 -4.69 10.78
N ILE A 5 -15.99 -4.81 10.62
CA ILE A 5 -15.34 -4.67 9.32
C ILE A 5 -15.65 -5.98 8.58
N ASN A 6 -16.42 -5.88 7.50
CA ASN A 6 -16.70 -7.00 6.59
C ASN A 6 -15.38 -7.52 6.01
N TYR A 7 -14.94 -8.68 6.48
CA TYR A 7 -13.80 -9.40 5.95
C TYR A 7 -14.24 -10.37 4.85
N GLU A 8 -14.27 -9.91 3.59
CA GLU A 8 -14.51 -10.82 2.46
C GLU A 8 -13.24 -11.56 1.98
N HIS A 9 -12.06 -11.28 2.55
CA HIS A 9 -10.86 -12.12 2.47
C HIS A 9 -9.95 -11.86 3.68
N GLU A 10 -10.09 -12.65 4.75
CA GLU A 10 -9.14 -12.65 5.86
C GLU A 10 -7.88 -13.42 5.42
N GLU A 11 -6.95 -12.74 4.74
CA GLU A 11 -5.58 -13.22 4.71
C GLU A 11 -5.03 -13.14 6.14
N SER A 12 -4.40 -14.22 6.63
CA SER A 12 -3.82 -14.21 7.96
C SER A 12 -2.70 -13.15 8.02
N LEU A 13 -2.60 -12.41 9.13
CA LEU A 13 -1.52 -11.43 9.31
C LEU A 13 -0.13 -12.05 9.05
N SER A 14 0.03 -13.33 9.38
CA SER A 14 1.23 -14.12 9.10
C SER A 14 1.55 -14.16 7.61
N ASP A 15 0.56 -14.49 6.77
CA ASP A 15 0.78 -14.70 5.34
C ASP A 15 0.97 -13.38 4.61
N PHE A 16 0.23 -12.34 5.02
CA PHE A 16 0.48 -10.98 4.55
C PHE A 16 1.92 -10.52 4.84
N ILE A 17 2.45 -10.76 6.05
CA ILE A 17 3.84 -10.41 6.40
C ILE A 17 4.84 -11.18 5.56
N LYS A 18 4.63 -12.49 5.31
CA LYS A 18 5.51 -13.29 4.46
C LYS A 18 5.54 -12.75 3.04
N ASN A 19 4.38 -12.46 2.45
CA ASN A 19 4.27 -11.88 1.11
C ASN A 19 5.00 -10.53 1.01
N LEU A 20 4.85 -9.67 2.03
CA LEU A 20 5.59 -8.41 2.11
C LEU A 20 7.10 -8.61 2.21
N CYS A 21 7.57 -9.61 2.98
CA CYS A 21 8.99 -9.93 3.09
C CYS A 21 9.62 -10.46 1.79
N GLU A 22 8.83 -11.09 0.92
CA GLU A 22 9.27 -11.53 -0.42
C GLU A 22 9.33 -10.38 -1.43
N PHE A 23 8.73 -9.23 -1.11
CA PHE A 23 8.71 -8.07 -1.98
C PHE A 23 10.08 -7.37 -1.99
N GLU A 24 10.81 -7.45 -3.11
CA GLU A 24 12.19 -6.94 -3.25
C GLU A 24 12.34 -5.46 -2.88
N ASN A 25 11.30 -4.65 -3.08
CA ASN A 25 11.31 -3.21 -2.89
C ASN A 25 10.38 -2.74 -1.75
N ILE A 26 10.39 -3.46 -0.63
CA ILE A 26 9.49 -3.18 0.50
C ILE A 26 9.62 -1.76 1.05
N ASP A 27 10.82 -1.18 1.05
CA ASP A 27 11.06 0.21 1.48
C ASP A 27 10.35 1.22 0.58
N ALA A 28 10.35 0.99 -0.73
CA ALA A 28 9.62 1.82 -1.69
C ALA A 28 8.10 1.69 -1.49
N LEU A 29 7.62 0.47 -1.19
CA LEU A 29 6.21 0.24 -0.87
C LEU A 29 5.79 1.03 0.38
N PHE A 30 6.61 0.98 1.45
CA PHE A 30 6.36 1.75 2.67
C PHE A 30 6.33 3.26 2.40
N GLU A 31 7.27 3.77 1.60
CA GLU A 31 7.34 5.20 1.28
C GLU A 31 6.17 5.64 0.37
N CYS A 32 5.75 4.78 -0.56
CA CYS A 32 4.55 4.98 -1.37
C CYS A 32 3.30 5.12 -0.50
N VAL A 33 3.08 4.18 0.43
CA VAL A 33 1.93 4.21 1.35
C VAL A 33 1.97 5.45 2.26
N LYS A 34 3.15 5.84 2.76
CA LYS A 34 3.29 7.08 3.56
C LYS A 34 2.89 8.30 2.74
N THR A 35 3.37 8.40 1.50
CA THR A 35 3.09 9.53 0.60
C THR A 35 1.60 9.61 0.30
N LEU A 36 0.98 8.49 -0.10
CA LEU A 36 -0.45 8.41 -0.38
C LEU A 36 -1.31 8.83 0.82
N LYS A 37 -0.95 8.40 2.04
CA LYS A 37 -1.68 8.78 3.26
C LYS A 37 -1.60 10.28 3.60
N VAL A 38 -0.58 10.98 3.11
CA VAL A 38 -0.42 12.42 3.32
C VAL A 38 -1.14 13.21 2.23
N GLU A 39 -1.08 12.74 0.99
CA GLU A 39 -1.59 13.47 -0.17
C GLU A 39 -3.05 13.20 -0.51
N LYS A 40 -3.59 12.03 -0.10
CA LYS A 40 -4.89 11.53 -0.55
C LYS A 40 -5.76 11.04 0.61
N SER A 41 -7.06 11.20 0.46
CA SER A 41 -8.04 10.55 1.33
C SER A 41 -8.16 9.06 0.99
N VAL A 42 -8.69 8.26 1.93
CA VAL A 42 -8.97 6.84 1.70
C VAL A 42 -9.93 6.64 0.52
N GLU A 43 -10.91 7.53 0.36
CA GLU A 43 -11.91 7.48 -0.71
C GLU A 43 -11.31 7.79 -2.08
N GLU A 44 -10.28 8.64 -2.13
CA GLU A 44 -9.51 8.90 -3.35
C GLU A 44 -8.65 7.70 -3.71
N ILE A 45 -7.93 7.14 -2.73
CA ILE A 45 -7.09 5.95 -2.91
C ILE A 45 -7.90 4.77 -3.44
N GLN A 46 -9.13 4.55 -2.94
CA GLN A 46 -10.01 3.48 -3.41
C GLN A 46 -10.49 3.64 -4.86
N LYS A 47 -10.42 4.85 -5.42
CA LYS A 47 -10.83 5.15 -6.80
C LYS A 47 -9.66 5.24 -7.76
N MET A 48 -8.43 5.22 -7.26
CA MET A 48 -7.23 5.24 -8.08
C MET A 48 -7.14 3.95 -8.89
N ASP A 49 -6.78 4.09 -10.16
CA ASP A 49 -6.48 2.94 -10.99
C ASP A 49 -5.06 2.41 -10.74
N ASP A 50 -4.76 1.24 -11.31
CA ASP A 50 -3.47 0.57 -11.16
C ASP A 50 -2.31 1.40 -11.74
N LEU A 51 -2.58 2.22 -12.77
CA LEU A 51 -1.56 3.06 -13.40
C LEU A 51 -1.17 4.21 -12.47
N GLU A 52 -2.16 4.90 -11.90
CA GLU A 52 -1.93 5.95 -10.90
C GLU A 52 -1.20 5.39 -9.67
N MET A 53 -1.62 4.23 -9.16
CA MET A 53 -0.92 3.55 -8.06
C MET A 53 0.53 3.21 -8.40
N PHE A 54 0.77 2.70 -9.61
CA PHE A 54 2.10 2.37 -10.08
C PHE A 54 3.00 3.61 -10.24
N GLU A 55 2.46 4.75 -10.67
CA GLU A 55 3.21 6.01 -10.71
C GLU A 55 3.66 6.44 -9.31
N TYR A 56 2.79 6.34 -8.30
CA TYR A 56 3.14 6.63 -6.92
C TYR A 56 4.25 5.70 -6.40
N PHE A 57 4.14 4.40 -6.70
CA PHE A 57 5.17 3.43 -6.34
C PHE A 57 6.51 3.73 -7.01
N SER A 58 6.50 4.02 -8.31
CA SER A 58 7.71 4.34 -9.09
C SER A 58 8.44 5.57 -8.54
N ARG A 59 7.69 6.63 -8.19
CA ARG A 59 8.26 7.84 -7.55
C ARG A 59 8.86 7.53 -6.19
N ALA A 60 8.21 6.67 -5.40
CA ALA A 60 8.75 6.23 -4.11
C ALA A 60 10.03 5.40 -4.28
N GLU A 61 10.08 4.52 -5.28
CA GLU A 61 11.27 3.72 -5.59
C GLU A 61 12.46 4.61 -6.00
N GLU A 62 12.23 5.61 -6.85
CA GLU A 62 13.27 6.59 -7.21
C GLU A 62 13.79 7.38 -6.01
N LYS A 63 12.92 7.66 -5.03
CA LYS A 63 13.28 8.39 -3.82
C LYS A 63 14.13 7.55 -2.87
N VAL A 64 13.81 6.26 -2.74
CA VAL A 64 14.56 5.32 -1.88
C VAL A 64 15.91 4.93 -2.50
N ARG A 65 16.02 4.88 -3.83
CA ARG A 65 17.28 4.59 -4.54
C ARG A 65 18.31 5.75 -4.50
N LYS A 66 17.90 6.96 -4.16
CA LYS A 66 18.74 8.17 -4.08
C LYS A 66 19.28 8.38 -2.67
#